data_AF-A0A0R0C003-F1
#
_entry.id   AF-A0A0R0C003-F1
#
_cell.length_a   1.000
_cell.length_b   1.000
_cell.length_c   1.000
_cell.angle_alpha   90.00
_cell.angle_beta   90.00
_cell.angle_gamma   90.00
#
_symmetry.space_group_name_H-M   'P 1'
#
loop_
_entity.id
_entity.type
_entity.pdbx_description
1 polymer ?
#
loop_
_entity_poly.entity_id
_entity_poly.type
_entity_poly.pdbx_seq_one_letter_code
_entity_poly.pdbx_strand_id
1 'polypeptide(L)'
;MTFAFPAYHEVTLPGIKTAEAVEAGMRSAGWSNIHRQGSTISCRVGFNLWSFGETMVITLASDHAVLRSTCILPTQCVDWGKNRRNVQKLLAMLAG
;
A
#
# COMPACT_ATOMS: atom_id res chain seq x y z
N MET A 1 -10.86 11.92 7.13
CA MET A 1 -9.56 12.46 7.57
C MET A 1 -9.20 11.72 8.84
N THR A 2 -8.00 11.16 8.93
CA THR A 2 -7.54 10.44 10.12
C THR A 2 -6.36 11.19 10.69
N PHE A 3 -6.41 11.51 11.99
CA PHE A 3 -5.29 12.03 12.76
C PHE A 3 -4.77 10.88 13.63
N ALA A 4 -3.65 10.29 13.24
CA ALA A 4 -3.03 9.17 13.95
C ALA A 4 -1.50 9.22 13.79
N PHE A 5 -0.79 8.67 14.78
CA PHE A 5 0.67 8.62 14.80
C PHE A 5 1.14 7.16 14.69
N PRO A 6 1.68 6.72 13.53
CA PRO A 6 1.58 7.30 12.19
C PRO A 6 0.21 7.05 11.55
N ALA A 7 -0.21 7.92 10.64
CA ALA A 7 -1.44 7.71 9.89
C ALA A 7 -1.30 6.52 8.92
N TYR A 8 -2.29 5.64 8.93
CA TYR A 8 -2.34 4.48 8.03
C TYR A 8 -3.75 4.23 7.50
N HIS A 9 -3.82 3.54 6.37
CA HIS A 9 -5.06 2.99 5.83
C HIS A 9 -4.86 1.50 5.53
N GLU A 10 -5.81 0.68 5.98
CA GLU A 10 -5.78 -0.77 5.81
C GLU A 10 -7.09 -1.25 5.17
N VAL A 11 -6.98 -2.19 4.24
CA VAL A 11 -8.12 -2.84 3.58
C VAL A 11 -7.82 -4.32 3.43
N THR A 12 -8.80 -5.15 3.79
CA THR A 12 -8.77 -6.59 3.53
C THR A 12 -9.56 -6.91 2.27
N LEU A 13 -8.94 -7.63 1.35
CA LEU A 13 -9.57 -8.11 0.13
C LEU A 13 -9.81 -9.61 0.21
N PRO A 14 -11.05 -10.07 0.02
CA PRO A 14 -11.33 -11.49 -0.11
C PRO A 14 -10.80 -12.03 -1.44
N GLY A 15 -10.36 -13.29 -1.42
CA GLY A 15 -9.89 -14.03 -2.58
C GLY A 15 -8.38 -14.22 -2.63
N ILE A 16 -7.97 -15.27 -3.36
CA ILE A 16 -6.55 -15.59 -3.57
C ILE A 16 -5.97 -14.60 -4.56
N LYS A 17 -4.95 -13.85 -4.11
CA LYS A 17 -4.13 -13.00 -4.98
C LYS A 17 -2.73 -13.59 -5.04
N THR A 18 -2.17 -13.67 -6.24
CA THR A 18 -0.79 -14.11 -6.44
C THR A 18 0.17 -12.98 -6.15
N ALA A 19 1.35 -13.32 -5.65
CA ALA A 19 2.41 -12.34 -5.39
C ALA A 19 2.81 -11.61 -6.68
N GLU A 20 2.81 -12.33 -7.79
CA GLU A 20 3.17 -11.86 -9.12
C GLU A 20 2.18 -10.80 -9.62
N ALA A 21 0.87 -11.00 -9.41
CA ALA A 21 -0.15 -10.01 -9.77
C ALA A 21 -0.02 -8.72 -8.93
N VAL A 22 0.29 -8.88 -7.64
CA VAL A 22 0.55 -7.76 -6.75
C VAL A 22 1.79 -6.97 -7.16
N GLU A 23 2.91 -7.65 -7.40
CA GLU A 23 4.14 -7.02 -7.88
C GLU A 23 3.93 -6.31 -9.22
N ALA A 24 3.20 -6.92 -10.15
CA ALA A 24 2.84 -6.29 -11.43
C ALA A 24 2.01 -5.02 -11.22
N GLY A 25 1.01 -5.06 -10.34
CA GLY A 25 0.21 -3.89 -9.97
C GLY A 25 1.05 -2.76 -9.36
N MET A 26 1.99 -3.09 -8.48
CA MET A 26 2.92 -2.13 -7.88
C MET A 26 3.85 -1.49 -8.92
N ARG A 27 4.40 -2.29 -9.85
CA ARG A 27 5.27 -1.80 -10.93
C ARG A 27 4.51 -0.86 -11.87
N SER A 28 3.30 -1.24 -12.29
CA SER A 28 2.43 -0.39 -13.11
C SER A 28 2.01 0.89 -12.40
N ALA A 29 1.94 0.88 -11.06
CA ALA A 29 1.67 2.09 -10.28
C ALA A 29 2.88 3.05 -10.19
N GLY A 30 4.06 2.64 -10.67
CA GLY A 30 5.30 3.41 -10.64
C GLY A 30 5.99 3.39 -9.28
N TRP A 31 5.72 2.38 -8.45
CA TRP A 31 6.28 2.28 -7.09
C TRP A 31 7.66 1.63 -7.10
N SER A 32 8.51 2.01 -6.15
CA SER A 32 9.92 1.63 -6.11
C SER A 32 10.26 0.85 -4.83
N ASN A 33 11.45 0.23 -4.79
CA ASN A 33 11.91 -0.60 -3.67
C ASN A 33 10.91 -1.71 -3.31
N ILE A 34 10.45 -2.48 -4.33
CA ILE A 34 9.57 -3.62 -4.12
C ILE A 34 10.39 -4.75 -3.51
N HIS A 35 10.05 -5.16 -2.30
CA HIS A 35 10.68 -6.25 -1.55
C HIS A 35 9.64 -7.30 -1.20
N ARG A 36 9.90 -8.54 -1.60
CA ARG A 36 9.10 -9.72 -1.24
C ARG A 36 9.79 -10.51 -0.13
N GLN A 37 9.06 -10.81 0.93
CA GLN A 37 9.49 -11.66 2.04
C GLN A 37 8.38 -12.67 2.34
N GLY A 38 8.52 -13.88 1.79
CA GLY A 38 7.51 -14.95 1.93
C GLY A 38 6.16 -14.53 1.36
N SER A 39 5.16 -14.42 2.23
CA SER A 39 3.79 -13.99 1.92
C SER A 39 3.59 -12.47 1.99
N THR A 40 4.61 -11.71 2.37
CA THR A 40 4.52 -10.26 2.51
C THR A 40 5.28 -9.57 1.37
N ILE A 41 4.66 -8.57 0.76
CA ILE A 41 5.24 -7.73 -0.29
C ILE A 41 5.18 -6.30 0.19
N SER A 42 6.31 -5.62 0.20
CA SER A 42 6.42 -4.22 0.64
C SER A 42 7.02 -3.37 -0.46
N CYS A 43 6.62 -2.11 -0.55
CA CYS A 43 7.22 -1.15 -1.46
C CYS A 43 7.13 0.28 -0.94
N ARG A 44 7.96 1.17 -1.49
CA ARG A 44 7.85 2.61 -1.27
C ARG A 44 7.01 3.26 -2.37
N VAL A 45 5.97 3.95 -1.93
CA VAL A 45 5.17 4.83 -2.80
C VAL A 45 5.89 6.17 -2.88
N GLY A 46 6.09 6.64 -4.12
CA GLY A 46 6.90 7.80 -4.43
C GLY A 46 6.51 9.08 -3.68
N PHE A 47 7.53 9.93 -3.52
CA PHE A 47 7.42 11.28 -2.99
C PHE A 47 6.48 12.12 -3.87
N ASN A 48 5.52 12.79 -3.26
CA ASN A 48 4.98 14.01 -3.85
C ASN A 48 5.38 15.18 -2.93
N LEU A 49 5.39 16.42 -3.42
CA LEU A 49 5.89 17.60 -2.67
C LEU A 49 5.32 17.77 -1.24
N TRP A 50 4.20 17.09 -0.96
CA TRP A 50 3.41 17.21 0.25
C TRP A 50 3.44 15.95 1.14
N SER A 51 4.19 14.92 0.77
CA SER A 51 4.40 13.74 1.61
C SER A 51 5.79 13.15 1.42
N PHE A 52 6.47 12.96 2.53
CA PHE A 52 7.81 12.39 2.66
C PHE A 52 7.83 10.86 2.46
N GLY A 53 7.08 10.37 1.47
CA GLY A 53 6.96 8.95 1.12
C GLY A 53 6.00 8.17 2.02
N GLU A 54 5.45 7.11 1.45
CA GLU A 54 4.62 6.13 2.16
C GLU A 54 5.17 4.73 1.92
N THR A 55 4.98 3.85 2.90
CA THR A 55 5.27 2.43 2.77
C THR A 55 3.96 1.69 2.55
N MET A 56 3.87 0.96 1.45
CA MET A 56 2.80 -0.01 1.22
C MET A 56 3.30 -1.38 1.61
N VAL A 57 2.50 -2.10 2.39
CA VAL A 57 2.75 -3.48 2.79
C VAL A 57 1.51 -4.30 2.45
N ILE A 58 1.72 -5.47 1.86
CA ILE A 58 0.66 -6.38 1.47
C ILE A 58 0.99 -7.75 2.00
N THR A 59 0.09 -8.30 2.80
CA THR A 59 0.23 -9.64 3.33
C THR A 59 -0.79 -10.54 2.65
N LEU A 60 -0.29 -11.55 1.95
CA LEU A 60 -1.10 -12.54 1.25
C LEU A 60 -1.37 -13.71 2.20
N ALA A 61 -2.64 -13.92 2.52
CA ALA A 61 -3.12 -15.11 3.20
C ALA A 61 -3.80 -16.06 2.20
N SER A 62 -4.13 -17.27 2.65
CA SER A 62 -4.69 -18.33 1.81
C SER A 62 -6.07 -18.01 1.22
N ASP A 63 -6.81 -17.08 1.82
CA ASP A 63 -8.19 -16.73 1.47
C ASP A 63 -8.42 -15.22 1.31
N HIS A 64 -7.45 -14.39 1.70
CA HIS A 64 -7.55 -12.94 1.63
C HIS A 64 -6.17 -12.27 1.47
N ALA A 65 -6.17 -11.00 1.07
CA ALA A 65 -5.00 -10.14 1.06
C ALA A 65 -5.24 -8.92 1.95
N VAL A 66 -4.30 -8.61 2.84
CA VAL A 66 -4.34 -7.40 3.65
C VAL A 66 -3.43 -6.36 3.03
N LEU A 67 -3.99 -5.21 2.65
CA LEU A 67 -3.25 -4.09 2.07
C LEU A 67 -3.17 -2.96 3.08
N ARG A 68 -1.97 -2.51 3.40
CA ARG A 68 -1.72 -1.43 4.35
C ARG A 68 -0.82 -0.36 3.75
N SER A 69 -1.27 0.88 3.78
CA SER A 69 -0.48 2.07 3.44
C SER A 69 -0.18 2.85 4.72
N THR A 70 1.09 3.13 5.00
CA THR A 70 1.51 3.86 6.20
C THR A 70 2.45 5.00 5.82
N CYS A 71 2.23 6.20 6.37
CA CYS A 71 3.13 7.33 6.18
C CYS A 71 4.49 7.09 6.89
N ILE A 72 5.60 7.43 6.23
CA ILE A 72 6.96 7.16 6.77
C ILE A 72 7.33 8.14 7.89
N LEU A 73 6.88 9.39 7.81
CA LEU A 73 7.20 10.38 8.83
C LEU A 73 6.22 10.31 10.00
N PRO A 74 6.70 10.17 11.25
CA PRO A 74 5.86 10.24 12.44
C PRO A 74 5.23 11.63 12.63
N THR A 75 5.78 12.66 11.98
CA THR A 75 5.24 14.03 12.00
C THR A 75 4.10 14.27 10.98
N GLN A 76 3.88 13.35 10.03
CA GLN A 76 2.72 13.41 9.13
C GLN A 76 1.46 12.92 9.86
N CYS A 77 0.89 13.82 10.65
CA CYS A 77 -0.31 13.55 11.44
C CYS A 77 -1.60 13.76 10.62
N VAL A 78 -1.49 14.36 9.43
CA VAL A 78 -2.63 14.72 8.58
C VAL A 78 -2.54 13.89 7.31
N ASP A 79 -3.30 12.81 7.27
CA ASP A 79 -3.57 12.10 6.03
C ASP A 79 -4.76 12.75 5.33
N TRP A 80 -4.47 13.49 4.25
CA TRP A 80 -5.44 14.08 3.32
C TRP A 80 -6.15 13.03 2.44
N GLY A 81 -6.12 11.77 2.86
CA GLY A 81 -6.62 10.61 2.15
C GLY A 81 -5.63 10.06 1.12
N LYS A 82 -4.32 10.36 1.24
CA LYS A 82 -3.28 9.84 0.34
C LYS A 82 -3.10 8.34 0.54
N ASN A 83 -3.07 7.86 1.79
CA ASN A 83 -2.99 6.43 2.09
C ASN A 83 -4.17 5.67 1.46
N ARG A 84 -5.40 6.21 1.61
CA ARG A 84 -6.60 5.64 0.97
C ARG A 84 -6.48 5.61 -0.55
N ARG A 85 -6.03 6.70 -1.18
CA ARG A 85 -5.86 6.76 -2.65
C ARG A 85 -4.84 5.74 -3.15
N ASN A 86 -3.75 5.51 -2.43
CA ASN A 86 -2.76 4.51 -2.79
C ASN A 86 -3.33 3.09 -2.74
N VAL A 87 -4.04 2.77 -1.65
CA VAL A 87 -4.74 1.49 -1.54
C VAL A 87 -5.73 1.34 -2.69
N GLN A 88 -6.60 2.32 -2.93
CA GLN A 88 -7.57 2.28 -4.03
C GLN A 88 -6.93 2.16 -5.42
N LYS A 89 -5.81 2.84 -5.67
CA LYS A 89 -5.06 2.71 -6.92
C LYS A 89 -4.61 1.27 -7.14
N LEU A 90 -4.09 0.63 -6.10
CA LEU A 90 -3.70 -0.77 -6.20
C LEU A 90 -4.89 -1.72 -6.33
N LEU A 91 -5.99 -1.45 -5.62
CA LEU A 91 -7.24 -2.21 -5.76
C LEU A 91 -7.75 -2.20 -7.19
N ALA A 92 -7.75 -1.05 -7.84
CA ALA A 92 -8.18 -0.91 -9.23
C ALA A 92 -7.32 -1.76 -10.18
N MET A 93 -6.00 -1.85 -9.92
CA MET A 93 -5.08 -2.68 -10.72
C MET A 93 -5.23 -4.18 -10.47
N LEU A 94 -5.70 -4.59 -9.29
CA LEU A 94 -5.90 -5.99 -8.92
C LEU A 94 -7.29 -6.54 -9.27
N ALA A 95 -8.22 -5.66 -9.66
CA ALA A 95 -9.58 -5.99 -10.07
C ALA A 95 -9.74 -6.12 -11.60
N GLY A 96 -8.79 -5.60 -12.38
CA GLY A 96 -8.66 -5.83 -13.82
C GLY A 96 -7.86 -7.09 -14.12
#